data_AF-A0A382FC74-F1
#
_entry.id   AF-A0A382FC74-F1
#
_cell.length_a   1.000
_cell.length_b   1.000
_cell.length_c   1.000
_cell.angle_alpha   90.00
_cell.angle_beta   90.00
_cell.angle_gamma   90.00
#
_symmetry.space_group_name_H-M   'P 1'
#
loop_
_entity.id
_entity.type
_entity.pdbx_description
1 polymer ?
#
loop_
_entity_poly.entity_id
_entity_poly.type
_entity_poly.pdbx_seq_one_letter_code
_entity_poly.pdbx_strand_id
1 'polypeptide(L)' 'MFSASLELILSIAYREAESRRHADLTLEHLLYALAHDVEAEKIMQACGADLPALRHDLDNYLQRETDRLP' A
#
# COMPACT_ATOMS: atom_id res chain seq x y z
N MET A 1 -2.61 13.87 -16.45
CA MET A 1 -2.02 14.14 -15.12
C MET A 1 -2.92 13.49 -14.09
N PHE A 2 -2.33 12.85 -13.08
CA PHE A 2 -3.13 12.30 -11.98
C PHE A 2 -3.59 13.45 -11.08
N SER A 3 -4.56 13.19 -10.21
CA SER A 3 -4.89 14.17 -9.16
C SER A 3 -3.71 14.27 -8.19
N ALA A 4 -3.55 15.44 -7.56
CA ALA A 4 -2.51 15.63 -6.55
C ALA A 4 -2.61 14.61 -5.41
N SER A 5 -3.83 14.19 -5.05
CA SER A 5 -4.07 13.12 -4.06
C SER A 5 -3.52 11.78 -4.51
N LEU A 6 -3.74 11.38 -5.77
CA LEU A 6 -3.25 10.12 -6.29
C LEU A 6 -1.73 10.12 -6.47
N GLU A 7 -1.14 11.25 -6.88
CA GLU A 7 0.33 11.39 -6.97
C GLU A 7 1.00 11.25 -5.60
N LEU A 8 0.38 11.78 -4.54
CA LEU A 8 0.86 11.60 -3.17
C LEU A 8 0.84 10.13 -2.75
N ILE A 9 -0.27 9.42 -3.00
CA ILE A 9 -0.39 8.00 -2.67
C ILE A 9 0.64 7.15 -3.41
N LEU A 10 0.83 7.40 -4.71
CA LEU A 10 1.86 6.71 -5.51
C LEU A 10 3.27 6.97 -4.97
N SER A 11 3.55 8.20 -4.53
CA SER A 11 4.83 8.57 -3.93
C SER A 11 5.06 7.86 -2.58
N ILE A 12 4.01 7.69 -1.78
CA ILE A 12 4.06 6.94 -0.51
C ILE A 12 4.32 5.46 -0.80
N ALA A 13 3.57 4.85 -1.72
CA ALA A 13 3.76 3.45 -2.11
C ALA A 13 5.17 3.17 -2.64
N TYR A 14 5.72 4.08 -3.45
CA TYR A 14 7.10 3.99 -3.93
C TYR A 14 8.12 4.03 -2.79
N ARG A 15 8.00 4.99 -1.87
CA ARG A 15 8.89 5.09 -0.70
C ARG A 15 8.79 3.87 0.21
N GLU A 16 7.61 3.28 0.30
CA GLU A 16 7.35 2.06 1.06
C GLU A 16 8.14 0.89 0.46
N ALA A 17 8.04 0.67 -0.86
CA ALA A 17 8.82 -0.34 -1.58
C ALA A 17 10.33 -0.11 -1.44
N GLU A 18 10.78 1.13 -1.60
CA GLU A 18 12.20 1.53 -1.45
C GLU A 18 12.70 1.24 -0.02
N SER A 19 11.92 1.58 1.00
CA SER A 19 12.29 1.38 2.41
C SER A 19 12.47 -0.10 2.77
N ARG A 20 11.70 -0.99 2.13
CA ARG A 20 11.82 -2.45 2.28
C ARG A 20 12.85 -3.07 1.35
N ARG A 21 13.48 -2.26 0.48
CA ARG A 21 14.40 -2.70 -0.57
C ARG A 21 13.75 -3.70 -1.53
N HIS A 22 12.47 -3.54 -1.82
CA HIS A 22 11.79 -4.36 -2.81
C HIS A 22 12.21 -3.95 -4.21
N ALA A 23 12.43 -4.95 -5.08
CA ALA A 23 12.90 -4.71 -6.44
C ALA A 23 11.86 -3.99 -7.31
N ASP A 24 10.58 -4.25 -7.03
CA ASP A 24 9.46 -3.74 -7.81
C ASP A 24 8.42 -3.05 -6.92
N LEU A 25 7.80 -2.02 -7.48
CA LEU A 25 6.57 -1.44 -6.92
C LEU A 25 5.38 -2.26 -7.42
N THR A 26 4.64 -2.87 -6.50
CA THR A 26 3.50 -3.75 -6.82
C THR A 26 2.15 -3.14 -6.40
N LEU A 27 1.04 -3.80 -6.77
CA LEU A 27 -0.30 -3.36 -6.34
C LEU A 27 -0.49 -3.48 -4.83
N GLU A 28 0.21 -4.39 -4.18
CA GLU A 28 0.14 -4.58 -2.72
C GLU A 28 0.73 -3.38 -1.98
N HIS A 29 1.81 -2.77 -2.49
CA HIS A 29 2.35 -1.52 -1.94
C HIS A 29 1.36 -0.36 -2.09
N LEU A 30 0.72 -0.27 -3.26
CA LEU A 30 -0.30 0.75 -3.52
C LEU A 30 -1.50 0.56 -2.61
N LEU A 31 -1.97 -0.68 -2.45
CA LEU A 31 -3.07 -1.02 -1.57
C LEU A 31 -2.71 -0.78 -0.10
N TYR A 32 -1.47 -1.06 0.30
CA TYR A 32 -0.96 -0.74 1.64
C TYR A 32 -0.98 0.76 1.90
N ALA A 33 -0.52 1.59 0.95
CA ALA A 33 -0.59 3.04 1.06
C ALA A 33 -2.04 3.55 1.15
N LEU A 34 -2.93 3.04 0.30
CA LEU A 34 -4.37 3.36 0.32
C LEU A 34 -5.04 2.92 1.63
N ALA A 35 -4.66 1.78 2.19
CA ALA A 35 -5.19 1.30 3.46
C ALA A 35 -4.81 2.19 4.65
N HIS A 36 -3.91 3.17 4.47
CA HIS A 36 -3.52 4.18 5.47
C HIS A 36 -3.93 5.61 5.08
N ASP A 37 -4.67 5.78 3.98
CA ASP A 37 -5.23 7.06 3.57
C ASP A 37 -6.65 7.24 4.11
N VAL A 38 -6.91 8.40 4.72
CA VAL A 38 -8.17 8.67 5.43
C VAL A 38 -9.40 8.56 4.52
N GLU A 39 -9.30 8.98 3.26
CA GLU A 39 -10.44 8.92 2.34
C GLU A 39 -10.64 7.51 1.77
N ALA A 40 -9.54 6.84 1.42
CA ALA A 40 -9.58 5.46 0.95
C ALA A 40 -10.07 4.49 2.05
N GLU A 41 -9.67 4.68 3.31
CA GLU A 41 -10.16 3.92 4.46
C GLU A 41 -11.69 4.00 4.59
N LYS A 42 -12.26 5.20 4.48
CA LYS A 42 -13.72 5.39 4.53
C LYS A 42 -14.42 4.62 3.42
N ILE A 43 -13.88 4.66 2.20
CA ILE A 43 -14.43 3.95 1.05
C ILE A 43 -14.37 2.43 1.28
N MET A 44 -13.21 1.91 1.69
CA MET A 44 -13.02 0.48 1.93
C MET A 44 -13.92 -0.03 3.07
N GLN A 45 -14.04 0.73 4.16
CA GLN A 45 -14.96 0.40 5.26
C GLN A 45 -16.42 0.42 4.80
N ALA A 46 -16.83 1.40 3.98
CA ALA A 46 -18.17 1.46 3.40
C ALA A 46 -18.45 0.26 2.45
N CYS A 47 -17.40 -0.31 1.86
CA CYS A 47 -17.48 -1.55 1.09
C CYS A 47 -17.43 -2.83 1.94
N GLY A 48 -17.30 -2.72 3.27
CA GLY A 48 -17.28 -3.86 4.19
C GLY A 48 -15.92 -4.50 4.40
N ALA A 49 -14.82 -3.82 4.05
CA ALA A 49 -13.48 -4.33 4.29
C ALA A 49 -13.12 -4.29 5.79
N ASP A 50 -12.49 -5.36 6.29
CA ASP A 50 -11.82 -5.38 7.59
C ASP A 50 -10.41 -4.77 7.44
N LEU A 51 -10.29 -3.47 7.70
CA LEU A 51 -9.04 -2.71 7.54
C LEU A 51 -7.90 -3.23 8.44
N PRO A 52 -8.13 -3.52 9.73
CA PRO A 52 -7.12 -4.17 10.57
C PRO A 52 -6.58 -5.48 9.98
N ALA A 53 -7.47 -6.38 9.53
CA ALA A 53 -7.06 -7.64 8.93
C ALA A 53 -6.29 -7.41 7.61
N LEU A 54 -6.82 -6.55 6.73
CA LEU A 54 -6.20 -6.22 5.45
C LEU A 54 -4.77 -5.68 5.61
N ARG A 55 -4.56 -4.74 6.54
CA ARG A 55 -3.22 -4.18 6.80
C ARG A 55 -2.25 -5.24 7.31
N HIS A 56 -2.72 -6.13 8.19
CA HIS A 56 -1.90 -7.22 8.71
C HIS A 56 -1.49 -8.18 7.58
N ASP A 57 -2.43 -8.56 6.72
CA ASP A 57 -2.17 -9.48 5.60
C ASP A 57 -1.21 -8.85 4.58
N LEU A 58 -1.40 -7.57 4.26
CA LEU A 58 -0.49 -6.83 3.37
C LEU A 58 0.91 -6.71 3.96
N ASP A 59 1.05 -6.38 5.25
CA ASP A 59 2.36 -6.29 5.87
C ASP A 59 3.08 -7.65 5.89
N ASN A 60 2.35 -8.74 6.19
CA ASN A 60 2.89 -10.09 6.12
C ASN A 60 3.35 -10.46 4.69
N TYR A 61 2.53 -10.15 3.69
CA TYR A 61 2.84 -10.42 2.28
C TYR A 61 4.08 -9.65 1.84
N LEU A 62 4.11 -8.34 2.08
CA LEU A 62 5.25 -7.47 1.75
C LEU A 62 6.51 -7.90 2.51
N GLN A 63 6.40 -8.43 3.73
CA GLN A 63 7.57 -8.95 4.45
C GLN A 63 8.13 -10.25 3.87
N ARG A 64 7.31 -11.13 3.31
CA ARG A 64 7.67 -12.53 3.02
C ARG A 64 7.81 -12.86 1.54
N GLU A 65 6.93 -12.33 0.71
CA GLU A 65 6.74 -12.80 -0.66
C GLU A 65 7.34 -11.86 -1.70
N THR A 66 7.83 -10.69 -1.29
CA THR A 66 8.42 -9.73 -2.22
C THR A 66 9.93 -9.86 -2.29
N ASP A 67 10.46 -9.97 -3.51
CA ASP A 67 11.89 -10.06 -3.79
C ASP A 67 12.62 -8.79 -3.33
N ARG A 68 13.67 -9.00 -2.53
CA ARG A 68 14.52 -7.93 -2.02
C ARG A 68 15.77 -7.80 -2.86
N LEU A 69 16.17 -6.55 -3.09
CA LEU A 69 17.45 -6.23 -3.71
C LEU A 69 18.60 -6.73 -2.81
N PRO A 70 19.67 -7.28 -3.41
CA PRO A 70 20.85 -7.75 -2.67
C PRO A 70 21.50 -6.62 -1.87
#